data_AF-A0A8S2FYX5-F1
#
_entry.id   AF-A0A8S2FYX5-F1
#
_cell.length_a   1.000
_cell.length_b   1.000
_cell.length_c   1.000
_cell.angle_alpha   90.00
_cell.angle_beta   90.00
_cell.angle_gamma   90.00
#
_symmetry.space_group_name_H-M   'P 1'
#
loop_
_entity.id
_entity.type
_entity.pdbx_description
1 polymer ?
#
loop_
_entity_poly.entity_id
_entity_poly.type
_entity_poly.pdbx_seq_one_letter_code
_entity_poly.pdbx_strand_id
1 'polypeptide(L)' 'FIKGDLHSLGLGSGETIFLYEFQCLHAGTYGLWLDGDLYHGRTCPSKTYDNDYLTRSEDFIVDNIELWSFVD' A
#
# COMPACT_ATOMS: atom_id res chain seq x y z
N PHE A 1 -6.07 -6.03 -11.02
CA PHE A 1 -6.22 -6.75 -9.74
C PHE A 1 -4.86 -6.79 -9.05
N ILE A 2 -4.70 -6.02 -7.98
CA ILE A 2 -3.53 -6.16 -7.10
C ILE A 2 -3.83 -7.38 -6.23
N LYS A 3 -3.02 -8.43 -6.35
CA LYS A 3 -3.10 -9.59 -5.46
C LYS A 3 -2.43 -9.17 -4.15
N GLY A 4 -3.19 -9.14 -3.07
CA GLY A 4 -2.69 -8.77 -1.74
C GLY A 4 -3.17 -9.77 -0.69
N ASP A 5 -2.31 -10.04 0.28
CA ASP A 5 -2.59 -10.76 1.51
C ASP A 5 -2.35 -9.81 2.69
N LEU A 6 -2.76 -10.23 3.90
CA LEU A 6 -2.62 -9.43 5.12
C LEU A 6 -1.16 -9.04 5.42
N HIS A 7 -0.18 -9.78 4.88
CA HIS A 7 1.25 -9.49 5.06
C HIS A 7 1.80 -8.50 4.04
N SER A 8 1.05 -8.20 2.99
CA SER A 8 1.51 -7.38 1.86
C SER A 8 0.74 -6.07 1.71
N LEU A 9 -0.39 -5.96 2.41
CA LEU A 9 -1.21 -4.77 2.54
C LEU A 9 -1.02 -4.15 3.93
N GLY A 10 -0.44 -2.96 3.99
CA GLY A 10 -0.40 -2.17 5.22
C GLY A 10 -1.59 -1.22 5.25
N LEU A 11 -2.46 -1.35 6.26
CA LEU A 11 -3.50 -0.37 6.59
C LEU A 11 -3.14 0.27 7.92
N GLY A 12 -2.93 1.58 7.94
CA GLY A 12 -2.55 2.31 9.16
C GLY A 12 -3.56 3.39 9.51
N SER A 13 -3.95 3.50 10.78
CA SER A 13 -4.67 4.68 11.29
C SER A 13 -3.68 5.83 11.45
N GLY A 14 -3.78 6.87 10.62
CA GLY A 14 -2.82 7.96 10.59
C GLY A 14 -2.74 8.76 11.91
N GLU A 15 -1.57 8.73 12.56
CA GLU A 15 -0.77 9.93 12.81
C GLU A 15 0.70 9.53 12.65
N THR A 16 1.27 9.76 11.46
CA THR A 16 2.73 9.76 11.31
C THR A 16 3.11 10.92 10.41
N ILE A 17 3.07 12.11 11.02
CA ILE A 17 3.73 13.31 10.51
C ILE A 17 5.27 13.21 10.64
N PHE A 18 5.81 12.13 11.20
CA PHE A 18 7.24 11.92 11.28
C PHE A 18 7.68 10.75 10.41
N LEU A 19 8.08 11.14 9.20
CA LEU A 19 8.92 10.41 8.23
C LEU A 19 8.17 9.53 7.24
N TYR A 20 7.55 10.19 6.25
CA TYR A 20 7.34 9.73 4.86
C TYR A 20 8.57 9.03 4.22
N GLU A 21 9.72 9.09 4.90
CA GLU A 21 11.02 8.56 4.49
C GLU A 21 11.26 7.12 4.98
N PHE A 22 10.53 6.60 5.98
CA PHE A 22 10.85 5.31 6.61
C PHE A 22 10.00 4.11 6.16
N GLN A 23 8.84 4.33 5.53
CA GLN A 23 7.94 3.21 5.21
C GLN A 23 8.46 2.32 4.06
N CYS A 24 9.22 2.87 3.11
CA CYS A 24 9.94 2.08 2.11
C CYS A 24 11.39 1.77 2.47
N LEU A 25 11.92 2.32 3.57
CA LEU A 25 13.21 1.86 4.12
C LEU A 25 13.10 0.40 4.61
N HIS A 26 11.90 -0.04 4.95
CA HIS A 26 11.55 -1.46 5.10
C HIS A 26 11.06 -2.04 3.77
N ALA A 27 11.87 -1.90 2.71
CA ALA A 27 11.64 -2.52 1.40
C ALA A 27 11.48 -4.04 1.57
N GLY A 28 10.24 -4.49 1.74
CA GLY A 28 9.91 -5.88 2.04
C GLY A 28 8.77 -6.09 3.04
N THR A 29 8.24 -5.07 3.71
CA THR A 29 7.07 -5.29 4.60
C THR A 29 5.73 -5.16 3.87
N TYR A 30 5.55 -4.20 2.95
CA TYR A 30 4.29 -4.04 2.21
C TYR A 30 4.54 -3.57 0.78
N GLY A 31 3.87 -4.19 -0.21
CA GLY A 31 3.96 -3.78 -1.63
C GLY A 31 3.01 -2.63 -2.00
N LEU A 32 2.02 -2.39 -1.12
CA LEU A 32 1.01 -1.36 -1.23
C LEU A 32 0.64 -0.88 0.20
N TRP A 33 0.58 0.44 0.37
CA TRP A 33 0.13 1.08 1.59
C TRP A 33 -0.92 2.13 1.28
N LEU A 34 -1.89 2.27 2.18
CA LEU A 34 -2.90 3.33 2.19
C LEU A 34 -2.94 3.96 3.60
N ASP A 35 -3.13 5.27 3.65
CA ASP A 35 -3.37 5.99 4.90
C ASP A 35 -4.76 5.71 5.49
N GLY A 36 -5.01 6.24 6.69
CA GLY A 36 -6.20 5.93 7.48
C GLY A 36 -7.50 6.54 6.95
N ASP A 37 -7.40 7.60 6.14
CA ASP A 37 -8.49 8.23 5.41
C ASP A 37 -8.62 7.73 3.97
N LEU A 38 -7.75 6.79 3.56
CA LEU A 38 -7.76 6.12 2.25
C LEU A 38 -7.61 7.09 1.07
N TYR A 39 -6.88 8.18 1.25
CA TYR A 39 -6.68 9.23 0.25
C TYR A 39 -5.27 9.21 -0.33
N HIS A 40 -4.24 9.01 0.50
CA HIS A 40 -2.87 8.85 0.03
C HIS A 40 -2.47 7.38 0.02
N GLY A 41 -1.79 6.98 -1.05
CA GLY A 41 -1.24 5.66 -1.19
C GLY A 41 0.21 5.68 -1.64
N ARG A 42 0.91 4.58 -1.34
CA ARG A 42 2.27 4.34 -1.77
C ARG A 42 2.44 2.91 -2.27
N THR A 43 3.23 2.73 -3.32
CA THR A 43 3.67 1.42 -3.80
C THR A 43 5.18 1.31 -3.71
N CYS A 44 5.67 0.15 -3.28
CA CYS A 44 7.08 -0.17 -3.25
C CYS A 44 7.29 -1.61 -3.72
N PRO A 45 8.47 -1.96 -4.28
CA PRO A 45 8.76 -3.34 -4.64
C PRO A 45 8.67 -4.25 -3.41
N SER A 46 8.02 -5.40 -3.56
CA SER A 46 7.87 -6.37 -2.47
C SER A 46 8.46 -7.71 -2.84
N LYS A 47 9.19 -8.33 -1.90
CA LYS A 47 9.73 -9.69 -2.05
C LYS A 47 8.65 -10.76 -2.03
N THR A 48 7.50 -10.50 -1.40
CA THR A 48 6.39 -11.46 -1.30
C THR A 48 5.77 -11.75 -2.66
N TYR A 49 5.69 -10.72 -3.52
CA TYR A 49 5.08 -10.83 -4.85
C TYR A 49 6.02 -10.59 -6.01
N ASP A 50 7.29 -10.23 -5.73
CA ASP A 50 8.30 -9.90 -6.74
C ASP A 50 7.77 -8.88 -7.77
N ASN A 51 7.10 -7.84 -7.25
CA ASN A 51 6.52 -6.77 -8.06
C ASN A 51 7.42 -5.54 -8.09
N ASP A 52 7.40 -4.83 -9.22
CA ASP A 52 7.88 -3.45 -9.32
C ASP A 52 6.82 -2.46 -8.76
N TYR A 53 7.10 -1.16 -8.85
CA TYR A 53 6.11 -0.11 -8.55
C TYR A 53 4.82 -0.34 -9.34
N LEU A 54 3.68 -0.34 -8.64
CA LEU A 54 2.36 -0.59 -9.23
C LEU A 54 1.77 0.63 -9.95
N THR A 55 2.40 1.79 -9.80
CA THR A 55 2.01 3.08 -10.38
C THR A 55 3.22 3.76 -11.02
N ARG A 56 2.97 4.84 -11.79
CA ARG A 56 4.04 5.63 -12.46
C ARG A 56 4.98 6.35 -11.48
N SER A 57 4.51 6.57 -10.26
CA SER A 57 5.19 7.23 -9.15
C SER A 57 5.03 6.36 -7.92
N GLU A 58 5.99 6.41 -6.98
CA GLU A 58 5.92 5.72 -5.69
C GLU A 58 4.68 6.16 -4.91
N ASP A 59 4.45 7.47 -4.82
CA ASP A 59 3.28 8.07 -4.18
C ASP A 59 2.14 8.31 -5.20
N PHE A 60 0.89 8.11 -4.76
CA PHE A 60 -0.31 8.36 -5.55
C PHE A 60 -1.50 8.82 -4.68
N ILE A 61 -2.48 9.47 -5.32
CA ILE A 61 -3.76 9.83 -4.73
C ILE A 61 -4.81 8.83 -5.18
N VAL A 62 -5.63 8.41 -4.23
CA VAL A 62 -6.77 7.53 -4.46
C VAL A 62 -7.96 8.34 -4.94
N ASP A 63 -8.50 7.96 -6.10
CA ASP A 63 -9.75 8.52 -6.61
C ASP A 63 -10.98 7.71 -6.14
N ASN A 64 -10.90 6.38 -6.25
CA ASN A 64 -11.98 5.46 -5.85
C ASN A 64 -11.40 4.13 -5.33
N ILE A 65 -12.05 3.52 -4.33
CA ILE A 65 -11.73 2.19 -3.80
C ILE A 65 -12.97 1.30 -3.85
N GLU A 66 -12.79 0.08 -4.34
CA GLU A 66 -13.81 -0.96 -4.30
C GLU A 66 -13.29 -2.15 -3.50
N LEU A 67 -14.12 -2.67 -2.59
CA LEU A 67 -13.85 -3.89 -1.83
C LEU A 67 -14.87 -4.95 -2.20
N TRP A 68 -14.38 -6.13 -2.57
CA TRP A 68 -15.21 -7.25 -3.00
C TRP A 68 -15.02 -8.43 -2.05
N SER A 69 -16.12 -9.05 -1.62
CA SER A 69 -16.12 -10.32 -0.90
C SER A 69 -16.80 -11.41 -1.71
N PHE A 70 -16.37 -12.65 -1.50
CA PHE A 70 -17.08 -13.81 -2.02
C PHE A 70 -18.04 -14.30 -0.94
N VAL A 71 -19.31 -14.44 -1.31
CA VAL A 71 -20.33 -15.09 -0.49
C VAL A 71 -20.55 -16.49 -1.05
N ASP A 72 -20.36 -17.50 -0.19
CA ASP A 72 -20.83 -18.87 -0.45
C ASP A 72 -22.35 -18.96 -0.21
#